data_AF-A0A3D4BDR0-F1
#
_entry.id   AF-A0A3D4BDR0-F1
#
_cell.length_a   1.000
_cell.length_b   1.000
_cell.length_c   1.000
_cell.angle_alpha   90.00
_cell.angle_beta   90.00
_cell.angle_gamma   90.00
#
_symmetry.space_group_name_H-M   'P 1'
#
loop_
_entity.id
_entity.type
_entity.pdbx_description
1 polymer ?
#
loop_
_entity_poly.entity_id
_entity_poly.type
_entity_poly.pdbx_seq_one_letter_code
_entity_poly.pdbx_strand_id
1 'polypeptide(L)' 'MKSEYDFSKGDRGKFYHGDAVLDLPVYLDPEVAAFVQRAVASKGVDAETLVNDWIRKDICHLPPSICHLSHSI' A
#
# COMPACT_ATOMS: atom_id res chain seq x y z
N MET A 1 11.97 -26.08 -3.40
CA MET A 1 12.37 -25.71 -4.78
C MET A 1 12.59 -27.00 -5.57
N LYS A 2 12.22 -27.05 -6.86
CA LYS A 2 12.53 -28.20 -7.74
C LYS A 2 13.99 -28.15 -8.20
N SER A 3 14.56 -29.31 -8.53
CA SER A 3 15.90 -29.44 -9.10
C SER A 3 16.01 -28.82 -10.49
N GLU A 4 14.98 -29.00 -11.33
CA GLU A 4 14.96 -28.52 -12.72
C GLU A 4 13.60 -27.93 -13.09
N TYR A 5 13.64 -26.90 -13.95
CA TYR A 5 12.49 -26.24 -14.54
C TYR A 5 12.66 -26.17 -16.06
N ASP A 6 11.60 -26.51 -16.79
CA ASP A 6 11.55 -26.39 -18.24
C ASP A 6 11.11 -24.98 -18.66
N PHE A 7 12.01 -24.24 -19.30
CA PHE A 7 11.77 -22.90 -19.84
C PHE A 7 11.62 -22.88 -21.37
N SER A 8 11.44 -24.04 -22.02
CA SER A 8 11.33 -24.16 -23.49
C SER A 8 10.20 -23.31 -24.10
N LYS A 9 9.17 -22.98 -23.33
CA LYS A 9 8.04 -22.11 -23.71
C LYS A 9 8.13 -20.69 -23.12
N GLY A 10 9.29 -20.32 -22.59
CA GLY A 10 9.50 -19.04 -21.93
C GLY A 10 9.69 -17.90 -22.94
N ASP A 11 8.89 -16.85 -22.81
CA ASP A 11 9.05 -15.61 -23.57
C ASP A 11 9.90 -14.62 -22.76
N ARG A 12 11.04 -14.16 -23.31
CA ARG A 12 11.87 -13.14 -22.65
C ARG A 12 11.09 -11.84 -22.51
N GLY A 13 11.04 -11.29 -21.30
CA GLY A 13 10.38 -10.01 -21.04
C GLY A 13 8.86 -10.06 -21.02
N LYS A 14 8.23 -11.24 -21.00
CA LYS A 14 6.76 -11.41 -20.98
C LYS A 14 6.04 -10.56 -19.92
N PHE A 15 6.67 -10.39 -18.77
CA PHE A 15 6.14 -9.65 -17.62
C PHE A 15 6.85 -8.31 -17.40
N TYR A 16 7.76 -7.92 -18.30
CA TYR A 16 8.44 -6.63 -18.21
C TYR A 16 7.56 -5.55 -18.83
N HIS A 17 7.21 -4.58 -18.01
CA HIS A 17 6.47 -3.40 -18.42
C HIS A 17 7.34 -2.19 -18.05
N GLY A 18 7.89 -1.51 -19.07
CA GLY A 18 8.85 -0.41 -18.87
C GLY A 18 8.23 0.84 -18.23
N ASP A 19 6.91 0.95 -18.30
CA ASP A 19 6.06 1.99 -17.73
C ASP A 19 5.24 1.49 -16.53
N ALA A 20 5.60 0.33 -15.96
CA ALA A 20 4.92 -0.18 -14.77
C ALA A 20 5.02 0.81 -13.61
N VAL A 21 3.86 1.17 -13.06
CA VAL A 21 3.75 1.79 -11.74
C VAL A 21 3.55 0.66 -10.74
N LEU A 22 4.45 0.55 -9.77
CA LEU A 22 4.39 -0.46 -8.73
C LEU A 22 3.95 0.19 -7.42
N ASP A 23 2.71 -0.08 -7.02
CA ASP A 23 2.21 0.29 -5.69
C ASP A 23 2.73 -0.73 -4.67
N LEU A 24 3.89 -0.44 -4.09
CA LEU A 24 4.54 -1.33 -3.13
C LEU A 24 3.78 -1.30 -1.79
N PRO A 25 3.44 -2.47 -1.22
CA PRO A 25 2.79 -2.52 0.08
C PRO A 25 3.76 -2.07 1.18
N VAL A 26 3.23 -1.29 2.13
CA VAL A 26 3.92 -0.96 3.38
C VAL A 26 3.55 -1.99 4.43
N TYR A 27 4.53 -2.76 4.89
CA TYR A 27 4.32 -3.70 5.99
C TYR A 27 4.32 -2.96 7.32
N LEU A 28 3.30 -3.21 8.13
CA LEU A 28 3.19 -2.71 9.49
C LEU A 28 3.80 -3.73 10.46
N ASP A 29 4.39 -3.24 11.55
CA ASP A 29 4.81 -4.10 12.65
C ASP A 29 3.60 -4.88 13.19
N PRO A 30 3.78 -6.13 13.66
CA PRO A 30 2.65 -7.00 14.06
C PRO A 30 1.70 -6.36 15.08
N GLU A 31 2.24 -5.59 16.04
CA GLU A 31 1.46 -4.88 17.03
C GLU A 31 0.63 -3.74 16.44
N VAL A 32 1.19 -3.01 15.48
CA VAL A 32 0.51 -1.92 14.75
C VAL A 32 -0.58 -2.51 13.86
N ALA A 33 -0.29 -3.60 13.15
CA ALA A 33 -1.28 -4.29 12.34
C ALA A 33 -2.47 -4.78 13.19
N ALA A 34 -2.21 -5.38 14.35
CA ALA A 34 -3.25 -5.82 15.27
C ALA A 34 -4.09 -4.65 15.81
N PHE A 35 -3.45 -3.49 16.06
CA PHE A 35 -4.17 -2.29 16.47
C PHE A 35 -5.08 -1.75 15.36
N VAL A 36 -4.56 -1.64 14.12
CA VAL A 36 -5.36 -1.22 12.95
C VAL A 36 -6.58 -2.13 12.79
N GLN A 37 -6.40 -3.45 12.89
CA GLN A 37 -7.50 -4.43 12.77
C GLN A 37 -8.59 -4.24 13.83
N ARG A 38 -8.22 -3.90 15.08
CA ARG A 38 -9.23 -3.57 16.11
C ARG A 38 -9.91 -2.24 15.83
N ALA A 39 -9.17 -1.25 15.34
CA ALA A 39 -9.69 0.07 15.05
C ALA A 39 -10.70 0.04 13.89
N VAL A 40 -10.41 -0.68 12.81
CA VAL A 40 -11.35 -0.86 11.68
C VAL A 40 -12.63 -1.57 12.12
N ALA A 41 -12.52 -2.62 12.94
CA ALA A 41 -13.67 -3.34 13.46
C ALA A 41 -14.59 -2.44 14.31
N SER A 42 -14.01 -1.51 15.08
CA SER A 42 -14.79 -0.56 15.89
C SER A 42 -15.44 0.56 15.08
N LYS A 43 -14.82 0.98 13.96
CA LYS A 43 -15.26 2.11 13.15
C LYS A 43 -16.13 1.73 11.96
N GLY A 44 -16.11 0.46 11.53
CA GLY A 44 -16.85 -0.01 10.36
C GLY A 44 -16.32 0.54 9.02
N VAL A 45 -15.03 0.90 8.97
CA VAL A 45 -14.32 1.34 7.75
C VAL A 45 -13.21 0.35 7.43
N ASP A 46 -12.73 0.31 6.20
CA ASP A 46 -11.61 -0.53 5.81
C ASP A 46 -10.25 0.03 6.32
N ALA A 47 -9.23 -0.82 6.33
CA ALA A 47 -7.90 -0.49 6.85
C ALA A 47 -7.19 0.58 6.01
N GLU A 48 -7.39 0.60 4.70
CA GLU A 48 -6.76 1.56 3.81
C GLU A 48 -7.28 2.97 4.11
N THR A 49 -8.60 3.14 4.19
CA THR A 49 -9.25 4.41 4.54
C THR A 49 -8.75 4.91 5.90
N LEU A 50 -8.75 4.06 6.91
CA LEU A 50 -8.36 4.46 8.26
C LEU A 50 -6.89 4.86 8.36
N VAL A 51 -5.98 4.07 7.76
CA VAL A 51 -4.53 4.33 7.81
C VAL A 51 -4.19 5.59 7.02
N ASN A 52 -4.78 5.79 5.84
CA ASN A 52 -4.57 7.01 5.06
C ASN A 52 -5.04 8.26 5.83
N ASP A 53 -6.17 8.18 6.53
CA ASP A 53 -6.66 9.30 7.34
C ASP A 53 -5.74 9.65 8.50
N TRP A 54 -5.14 8.65 9.15
CA TRP A 54 -4.12 8.87 10.18
C TRP A 54 -2.87 9.52 9.61
N ILE A 55 -2.33 8.97 8.52
CA ILE A 55 -1.13 9.51 7.87
C ILE A 55 -1.38 10.94 7.39
N ARG A 56 -2.52 11.23 6.75
CA ARG A 56 -2.87 12.59 6.29
C ARG A 56 -2.91 13.60 7.44
N LYS A 57 -3.50 13.22 8.57
CA LYS A 57 -3.55 14.07 9.77
C LYS A 57 -2.16 14.34 10.32
N ASP A 58 -1.32 13.32 10.34
CA ASP A 58 0.06 13.45 10.79
C ASP A 58 0.85 14.32 9.83
N ILE A 59 0.82 14.11 8.52
CA ILE A 59 1.64 14.89 7.57
C ILE A 59 1.11 16.31 7.29
N CYS A 60 -0.05 16.71 7.81
CA CYS A 60 -0.68 18.01 7.54
C CYS A 60 0.16 19.22 8.03
N HIS A 61 1.16 19.01 8.89
CA HIS A 61 2.10 20.06 9.30
C HIS A 61 3.27 20.26 8.31
N LEU A 62 3.37 19.44 7.26
CA LEU A 62 4.36 19.60 6.19
C LEU A 62 3.99 20.77 5.27
N PRO A 63 4.97 21.36 4.56
CA PRO A 63 4.74 22.55 3.73
C PRO A 63 3.54 22.41 2.76
N PRO A 64 2.85 23.53 2.45
CA PRO A 64 1.51 23.56 1.86
C PRO A 64 1.36 22.94 0.46
N SER A 65 2.46 22.54 -0.18
CA SER A 65 2.43 21.81 -1.45
C SER A 65 1.75 20.44 -1.35
N ILE A 66 1.59 19.87 -0.14
CA ILE A 66 0.99 18.54 0.08
C ILE A 66 -0.42 18.60 0.70
N CYS A 67 -0.77 19.68 1.42
CA CYS A 67 -2.02 19.77 2.19
C CYS A 67 -3.33 19.93 1.40
N HIS A 68 -3.27 20.30 0.12
CA HIS A 68 -4.49 20.59 -0.66
C HIS A 68 -5.31 19.34 -1.03
N LEU A 69 -4.80 18.13 -0.79
CA LEU A 69 -5.50 16.87 -1.08
C LEU A 69 -6.60 16.52 -0.05
N SER A 70 -6.79 17.31 1.01
CA SER A 70 -7.79 17.04 2.06
C SER A 70 -9.22 17.51 1.74
N HIS A 71 -9.48 18.21 0.63
CA HIS A 71 -10.76 18.90 0.39
C HIS A 71 -11.50 18.43 -0.89
N SER A 72 -11.27 17.21 -1.36
CA SER A 72 -12.03 16.65 -2.49
C SER A 72 -12.54 15.26 -2.18
N ILE A 73 -13.44 15.17 -1.19
CA ILE A 73 -14.50 14.15 -1.07
C ILE A 73 -15.73 14.85 -0.51
#